data_AF-A0A212AC31-F1
#
_entry.id   AF-A0A212AC31-F1
#
_cell.length_a   1.000
_cell.length_b   1.000
_cell.length_c   1.000
_cell.angle_alpha   90.00
_cell.angle_beta   90.00
_cell.angle_gamma   90.00
#
_symmetry.space_group_name_H-M   'P 1'
#
loop_
_entity.id
_entity.type
_entity.pdbx_description
1 polymer ?
#
loop_
_entity_poly.entity_id
_entity_poly.type
_entity_poly.pdbx_seq_one_letter_code
_entity_poly.pdbx_strand_id
1 'polypeptide(L)'
;MADPENIARFKDMAGRLLGALYATHPESQFADASLIFGDDEPSGADQNLFDDTVGYLVENGYLTAIPPQDIRLNDRSFDVLQKPNPITPQESIGSSLATWAADTTSEIGRGVAAQAAGAALSLLYSVIKSGS
;
A
#
# COMPACT_ATOMS: atom_id res chain seq x y z
N MET A 1 -10.07 -10.86 -17.51
CA MET A 1 -10.19 -9.50 -18.07
C MET A 1 -9.14 -8.66 -17.38
N ALA A 2 -8.42 -7.80 -18.13
CA ALA A 2 -7.56 -6.81 -17.51
C ALA A 2 -8.43 -5.82 -16.71
N ASP A 3 -7.93 -5.36 -15.57
CA ASP A 3 -8.62 -4.34 -14.79
C ASP A 3 -8.72 -3.03 -15.61
N PRO A 4 -9.81 -2.25 -15.45
CA PRO A 4 -9.85 -0.87 -15.93
C PRO A 4 -8.63 -0.08 -15.42
N GLU A 5 -8.10 0.82 -16.25
CA GLU A 5 -6.88 1.58 -15.95
C GLU A 5 -6.91 2.27 -14.58
N ASN A 6 -8.05 2.86 -14.21
CA ASN A 6 -8.22 3.53 -12.92
C ASN A 6 -8.07 2.56 -11.73
N ILE A 7 -8.56 1.32 -11.87
CA ILE A 7 -8.44 0.29 -10.83
C ILE A 7 -6.99 -0.19 -10.73
N ALA A 8 -6.29 -0.33 -11.87
CA ALA A 8 -4.89 -0.69 -11.88
C ALA A 8 -4.03 0.40 -11.19
N ARG A 9 -4.24 1.68 -11.53
CA ARG A 9 -3.54 2.81 -10.90
C ARG A 9 -3.81 2.91 -9.40
N PHE A 10 -5.05 2.70 -8.96
CA PHE A 10 -5.39 2.65 -7.54
C PHE A 10 -4.66 1.50 -6.81
N LYS A 11 -4.68 0.29 -7.36
CA LYS A 11 -3.98 -0.87 -6.76
C LYS A 11 -2.48 -0.63 -6.66
N ASP A 12 -1.90 0.01 -7.67
CA ASP A 12 -0.48 0.39 -7.71
C ASP A 12 -0.16 1.37 -6.58
N MET A 13 -0.89 2.49 -6.50
CA MET A 13 -0.73 3.49 -5.45
C MET A 13 -0.92 2.91 -4.04
N ALA A 14 -1.98 2.11 -3.85
CA ALA A 14 -2.25 1.44 -2.58
C ALA A 14 -1.12 0.47 -2.20
N GLY A 15 -0.57 -0.27 -3.16
CA GLY A 15 0.57 -1.15 -2.94
C GLY A 15 1.81 -0.38 -2.49
N ARG A 16 2.15 0.74 -3.16
CA ARG A 16 3.31 1.58 -2.81
C ARG A 16 3.16 2.12 -1.40
N LEU A 17 1.98 2.68 -1.09
CA LEU A 17 1.68 3.25 0.22
C LEU A 17 1.73 2.20 1.33
N LEU A 18 1.11 1.04 1.13
CA LEU A 18 1.16 -0.07 2.10
C LEU A 18 2.59 -0.58 2.30
N GLY A 19 3.39 -0.66 1.24
CA GLY A 19 4.80 -1.05 1.30
C GLY A 19 5.66 -0.05 2.07
N ALA A 20 5.52 1.25 1.78
CA ALA A 20 6.24 2.32 2.46
C ALA A 20 5.92 2.36 3.96
N LEU A 21 4.63 2.27 4.31
CA LEU A 21 4.21 2.26 5.71
C LEU A 21 4.57 0.94 6.43
N TYR A 22 4.66 -0.18 5.71
CA TYR A 22 5.14 -1.45 6.27
C TYR A 22 6.61 -1.37 6.66
N ALA A 23 7.43 -0.72 5.83
CA ALA A 23 8.86 -0.57 6.09
C ALA A 23 9.18 0.25 7.35
N THR A 24 8.28 1.16 7.74
CA THR A 24 8.46 2.04 8.90
C THR A 24 7.56 1.67 10.08
N HIS A 25 6.68 0.68 9.96
CA HIS A 25 5.78 0.31 11.05
C HIS A 25 6.57 -0.06 12.33
N PRO A 26 6.18 0.43 13.53
CA PRO A 26 4.93 1.10 13.89
C PRO A 26 4.93 2.63 13.82
N GLU A 27 5.96 3.23 13.22
CA GLU A 27 6.08 4.68 13.08
C GLU A 27 4.97 5.25 12.21
N SER A 28 4.52 6.46 12.54
CA SER A 28 3.64 7.24 11.69
C SER A 28 4.45 8.06 10.69
N GLN A 29 3.83 8.31 9.54
CA GLN A 29 4.37 9.20 8.53
C GLN A 29 3.35 10.31 8.26
N PHE A 30 3.84 11.49 7.98
CA PHE A 30 3.01 12.59 7.51
C PHE A 30 2.40 12.20 6.16
N ALA A 31 1.08 12.37 5.99
CA ALA A 31 0.34 11.96 4.79
C ALA A 31 0.61 12.88 3.59
N ASP A 32 1.86 12.89 3.14
CA ASP A 32 2.37 13.70 2.04
C ASP A 32 3.21 12.80 1.12
N ALA A 33 2.87 12.81 -0.16
CA ALA A 33 3.47 11.90 -1.13
C ALA A 33 4.98 12.17 -1.31
N SER A 34 5.42 13.41 -1.17
CA SER A 34 6.83 13.80 -1.25
C SER A 34 7.64 13.21 -0.08
N LEU A 35 7.04 13.12 1.10
CA LEU A 35 7.69 12.58 2.29
C LEU A 35 7.69 11.05 2.29
N ILE A 36 6.63 10.43 1.78
CA ILE A 36 6.49 8.96 1.76
C ILE A 36 7.27 8.34 0.59
N PHE A 37 7.28 8.98 -0.58
CA PHE A 37 7.90 8.42 -1.79
C PHE A 37 9.20 9.12 -2.21
N GLY A 38 9.58 10.24 -1.59
CA GLY A 38 10.81 10.95 -1.90
C GLY A 38 10.85 11.43 -3.35
N ASP A 39 11.94 11.12 -4.06
CA ASP A 39 12.17 11.53 -5.45
C ASP A 39 11.15 10.90 -6.44
N ASP A 40 10.45 9.84 -6.04
CA ASP A 40 9.39 9.18 -6.83
C ASP A 40 7.99 9.73 -6.51
N GLU A 41 7.90 11.01 -6.11
CA GLU A 41 6.66 11.70 -5.79
C GLU A 41 5.69 11.75 -7.00
N PRO A 42 4.43 11.35 -6.82
CA PRO A 42 3.39 11.52 -7.84
C PRO A 42 3.08 12.99 -8.10
N SER A 43 2.80 13.35 -9.36
CA SER A 43 2.46 14.73 -9.73
C SER A 43 1.11 14.84 -10.43
N GLY A 44 0.47 16.01 -10.32
CA GLY A 44 -0.79 16.32 -11.00
C GLY A 44 -1.91 15.32 -10.68
N ALA A 45 -2.31 14.52 -11.68
CA ALA A 45 -3.38 13.53 -11.53
C ALA A 45 -3.00 12.37 -10.58
N ASP A 46 -1.71 12.06 -10.43
CA ASP A 46 -1.27 11.02 -9.50
C ASP A 46 -1.27 11.52 -8.04
N GLN A 47 -1.16 12.84 -7.81
CA GLN A 47 -1.27 13.42 -6.46
C GLN A 47 -2.69 13.26 -5.92
N ASN A 48 -3.71 13.61 -6.73
CA ASN A 48 -5.10 13.39 -6.34
C ASN A 48 -5.37 11.90 -6.07
N LEU A 49 -4.78 11.01 -6.88
CA LEU A 49 -4.90 9.56 -6.66
C LEU A 49 -4.25 9.13 -5.34
N PHE A 50 -3.13 9.72 -4.95
CA PHE A 50 -2.52 9.48 -3.65
C PHE A 50 -3.45 9.89 -2.51
N ASP A 51 -3.98 11.11 -2.55
CA ASP A 51 -4.89 11.62 -1.51
C ASP A 51 -6.16 10.75 -1.40
N ASP A 52 -6.77 10.39 -2.54
CA ASP A 52 -7.92 9.50 -2.62
C ASP A 52 -7.60 8.11 -2.06
N THR A 53 -6.39 7.61 -2.34
CA THR A 53 -5.93 6.30 -1.83
C THR A 53 -5.74 6.33 -0.33
N VAL A 54 -5.09 7.37 0.22
CA VAL A 54 -4.94 7.55 1.67
C VAL A 54 -6.32 7.60 2.33
N GLY A 55 -7.23 8.43 1.81
CA GLY A 55 -8.60 8.56 2.29
C GLY A 55 -9.33 7.21 2.32
N TYR A 56 -9.32 6.49 1.19
CA TYR A 56 -9.93 5.16 1.10
C TYR A 56 -9.34 4.18 2.12
N LEU A 57 -8.01 4.13 2.26
CA LEU A 57 -7.38 3.17 3.16
C LEU A 57 -7.64 3.50 4.65
N VAL A 58 -7.77 4.78 5.00
CA VAL A 58 -8.17 5.22 6.34
C VAL A 58 -9.64 4.87 6.61
N GLU A 59 -10.54 5.23 5.69
CA GLU A 59 -12.00 5.01 5.83
C GLU A 59 -12.35 3.53 5.97
N ASN A 60 -11.63 2.65 5.27
CA ASN A 60 -11.84 1.20 5.34
C ASN A 60 -11.07 0.55 6.50
N GLY A 61 -10.42 1.35 7.36
CA GLY A 61 -9.72 0.83 8.53
C GLY A 61 -8.51 -0.04 8.15
N TYR A 62 -7.82 0.28 7.05
CA TYR A 62 -6.51 -0.30 6.75
C TYR A 62 -5.39 0.51 7.39
N LEU A 63 -5.56 1.82 7.49
CA LEU A 63 -4.63 2.76 8.14
C LEU A 63 -5.28 3.38 9.38
N THR A 64 -4.44 3.81 10.32
CA THR A 64 -4.84 4.69 11.43
C THR A 64 -4.42 6.11 11.09
N ALA A 65 -5.37 7.03 11.04
CA ALA A 65 -5.08 8.46 11.00
C ALA A 65 -4.75 8.99 12.41
N ILE A 66 -3.68 9.77 12.51
CA ILE A 66 -3.18 10.37 13.75
C ILE A 66 -3.17 11.88 13.52
N PRO A 67 -3.94 12.67 14.30
CA PRO A 67 -3.95 14.11 14.15
C PRO A 67 -2.56 14.73 14.36
N PRO A 68 -2.18 15.77 13.58
CA PRO A 68 -3.04 16.49 12.65
C PRO A 68 -3.18 15.85 11.25
N GLN A 69 -2.15 15.18 10.72
CA GLN A 69 -2.13 14.66 9.33
C GLN A 69 -1.26 13.41 9.16
N ASP A 70 -0.96 12.70 10.25
CA ASP A 70 -0.13 11.51 10.21
C ASP A 70 -0.97 10.27 9.89
N ILE A 71 -0.36 9.29 9.25
CA ILE A 71 -0.93 7.98 8.96
C ILE A 71 0.06 6.89 9.37
N ARG A 72 -0.48 5.75 9.81
CA ARG A 72 0.29 4.52 10.00
C ARG A 72 -0.54 3.30 9.63
N LEU A 73 0.12 2.19 9.32
CA LEU A 73 -0.55 0.90 9.32
C LEU A 73 -1.14 0.61 10.70
N ASN A 74 -2.37 0.11 10.75
CA ASN A 74 -2.86 -0.49 11.97
C ASN A 74 -2.34 -1.93 12.12
N ASP A 75 -2.41 -2.45 13.34
CA ASP A 75 -1.85 -3.75 13.70
C ASP A 75 -2.46 -4.90 12.86
N ARG A 76 -3.77 -4.85 12.59
CA ARG A 76 -4.45 -5.89 11.78
C ARG A 76 -3.97 -5.90 10.33
N SER A 77 -3.78 -4.73 9.74
CA SER A 77 -3.24 -4.59 8.39
C SER A 77 -1.80 -5.06 8.33
N PHE A 78 -1.01 -4.70 9.34
CA PHE A 78 0.37 -5.15 9.45
C PHE A 78 0.44 -6.70 9.53
N ASP A 79 -0.37 -7.33 10.36
CA ASP A 79 -0.46 -8.81 10.46
C ASP A 79 -0.83 -9.45 9.12
N VAL A 80 -1.71 -8.82 8.33
CA VAL A 80 -2.05 -9.31 6.99
C VAL A 80 -0.86 -9.18 6.05
N LEU A 81 -0.13 -8.06 6.09
CA LEU A 81 1.06 -7.84 5.27
C LEU A 81 2.22 -8.76 5.66
N GLN A 82 2.27 -9.26 6.90
CA GLN A 82 3.24 -10.27 7.32
C GLN A 82 2.98 -11.67 6.73
N LYS A 83 1.81 -11.93 6.15
CA LYS A 83 1.51 -13.23 5.54
C LYS A 83 2.40 -13.48 4.31
N PRO A 84 2.71 -14.75 3.99
CA PRO A 84 3.52 -15.09 2.81
C PRO A 84 2.93 -14.53 1.52
N ASN A 85 3.78 -13.99 0.66
CA ASN A 85 3.39 -13.55 -0.67
C ASN A 85 3.01 -14.79 -1.51
N PRO A 86 1.79 -14.87 -2.08
CA PRO A 86 1.36 -16.02 -2.86
C PRO A 86 2.20 -16.25 -4.13
N ILE A 87 2.94 -15.24 -4.59
CA ILE A 87 3.82 -15.33 -5.77
C ILE A 87 5.25 -15.69 -5.37
N THR A 88 5.74 -15.12 -4.26
CA THR A 88 7.08 -15.37 -3.71
C THR A 88 6.97 -15.82 -2.25
N PRO A 89 6.61 -17.09 -1.96
CA PRO A 89 6.26 -17.51 -0.60
C PRO A 89 7.37 -17.42 0.46
N GLN A 90 8.61 -17.14 0.03
CA GLN A 90 9.75 -16.91 0.92
C GLN A 90 9.77 -15.50 1.52
N GLU A 91 8.96 -14.59 0.98
CA GLU A 91 8.83 -13.22 1.46
C GLU A 91 7.41 -12.96 1.97
N SER A 92 7.27 -12.02 2.90
CA SER A 92 5.95 -11.51 3.25
C SER A 92 5.40 -10.58 2.16
N ILE A 93 4.08 -10.44 2.08
CA ILE A 93 3.43 -9.48 1.17
C ILE A 93 3.98 -8.07 1.40
N GLY A 94 4.09 -7.65 2.67
CA GLY A 94 4.62 -6.35 3.06
C GLY A 94 6.06 -6.15 2.64
N SER A 95 6.92 -7.16 2.77
CA SER A 95 8.32 -7.10 2.33
C SER A 95 8.43 -6.92 0.81
N SER A 96 7.67 -7.67 0.01
CA SER A 96 7.69 -7.51 -1.44
C SER A 96 7.16 -6.14 -1.87
N LEU A 97 6.15 -5.59 -1.18
CA LEU A 97 5.65 -4.24 -1.42
C LEU A 97 6.64 -3.16 -1.00
N ALA A 98 7.34 -3.32 0.13
CA ALA A 98 8.34 -2.37 0.63
C ALA A 98 9.54 -2.28 -0.32
N THR A 99 10.04 -3.42 -0.79
CA THR A 99 11.12 -3.47 -1.80
C THR A 99 10.72 -2.70 -3.05
N TRP A 100 9.49 -2.86 -3.51
CA TRP A 100 9.00 -2.13 -4.68
C TRP A 100 8.74 -0.64 -4.42
N ALA A 101 8.23 -0.28 -3.25
CA ALA A 101 8.06 1.12 -2.88
C ALA A 101 9.39 1.88 -2.87
N ALA A 102 10.51 1.20 -2.56
CA ALA A 102 11.85 1.76 -2.60
C ALA A 102 12.51 1.79 -3.99
N ASP A 103 12.08 0.94 -4.93
CA ASP A 103 12.61 0.88 -6.30
C ASP A 103 11.47 0.68 -7.31
N THR A 104 10.82 1.80 -7.64
CA THR A 104 9.67 1.83 -8.55
C THR A 104 10.05 1.75 -10.03
N THR A 105 11.36 1.87 -10.31
CA THR A 105 11.96 1.88 -11.65
C THR A 105 12.15 0.48 -12.23
N SER A 106 12.18 -0.54 -11.38
CA SER A 106 12.30 -1.94 -11.79
C SER A 106 10.99 -2.48 -12.38
N GLU A 107 10.95 -2.76 -13.69
CA GLU A 107 9.78 -3.36 -14.36
C GLU A 107 9.44 -4.75 -13.80
N ILE A 108 10.47 -5.56 -13.48
CA ILE A 108 10.30 -6.87 -12.87
C ILE A 108 9.72 -6.72 -11.45
N GLY A 109 10.23 -5.74 -10.68
CA GLY A 109 9.70 -5.41 -9.36
C GLY A 109 8.23 -4.97 -9.41
N ARG A 110 7.87 -4.14 -10.39
CA ARG A 110 6.49 -3.67 -10.60
C ARG A 110 5.50 -4.80 -10.85
N GLY A 111 5.87 -5.79 -11.66
CA GLY A 111 4.99 -6.94 -11.96
C GLY A 111 4.72 -7.84 -10.74
N VAL A 112 5.72 -8.06 -9.89
CA VAL A 112 5.57 -8.81 -8.63
C VAL A 112 4.78 -8.00 -7.62
N ALA A 113 5.05 -6.70 -7.52
CA ALA A 113 4.41 -5.83 -6.55
C ALA A 113 2.94 -5.55 -6.86
N ALA A 114 2.55 -5.39 -8.14
CA ALA A 114 1.15 -5.25 -8.52
C ALA A 114 0.32 -6.48 -8.11
N GLN A 115 0.89 -7.68 -8.24
CA GLN A 115 0.25 -8.91 -7.77
C GLN A 115 0.20 -8.99 -6.25
N ALA A 116 1.29 -8.61 -5.56
CA ALA A 116 1.34 -8.53 -4.10
C ALA A 116 0.32 -7.52 -3.54
N ALA A 117 0.16 -6.37 -4.21
CA ALA A 117 -0.79 -5.32 -3.83
C ALA A 117 -2.24 -5.79 -3.99
N GLY A 118 -2.54 -6.47 -5.12
CA GLY A 118 -3.84 -7.10 -5.33
C GLY A 118 -4.16 -8.17 -4.28
N ALA A 119 -3.18 -8.99 -3.91
CA ALA A 119 -3.32 -9.99 -2.85
C ALA A 119 -3.52 -9.34 -1.48
N ALA A 120 -2.72 -8.30 -1.15
CA ALA A 120 -2.84 -7.52 0.07
C ALA A 120 -4.25 -6.97 0.23
N LEU A 121 -4.74 -6.21 -0.76
CA LEU A 121 -6.07 -5.60 -0.74
C LEU A 121 -7.19 -6.65 -0.60
N SER A 122 -7.06 -7.79 -1.28
CA SER A 122 -8.05 -8.88 -1.19
C SER A 122 -8.10 -9.51 0.20
N LEU A 123 -6.93 -9.74 0.81
CA LEU A 123 -6.83 -10.31 2.16
C LEU A 123 -7.28 -9.30 3.23
N LEU A 124 -6.89 -8.04 3.09
CA LEU A 124 -7.29 -6.94 3.96
C LEU A 124 -8.81 -6.77 3.95
N TYR A 125 -9.41 -6.73 2.76
CA TYR A 125 -10.87 -6.66 2.61
C TYR A 125 -11.58 -7.83 3.31
N SER A 126 -11.07 -9.05 3.13
CA SER A 126 -11.63 -10.26 3.78
C SER A 126 -11.56 -10.17 5.31
N VAL A 127 -10.38 -9.85 5.85
CA VAL A 127 -10.15 -9.83 7.31
C VAL A 127 -10.96 -8.74 8.01
N ILE A 128 -11.07 -7.55 7.42
CA ILE A 128 -11.82 -6.45 8.03
C ILE A 128 -13.33 -6.66 7.94
N LYS A 129 -13.82 -7.19 6.82
CA LYS A 129 -15.25 -7.48 6.66
C LYS A 129 -15.72 -8.67 7.48
N SER A 130 -14.88 -9.68 7.70
CA SER A 130 -15.19 -10.83 8.56
C SER A 130 -15.08 -10.53 10.06
N GLY A 131 -14.48 -9.40 10.44
CA GLY A 131 -14.37 -8.94 11.83
C GLY A 131 -15.39 -7.86 12.23
N SER A 132 -16.38 -7.57 11.38
CA SER A 132 -17.49 -6.64 11.62
C SER A 132 -18.79 -7.39 11.94
#